data_AF-A0A822XBS1-F1
#
_entry.id   AF-A0A822XBS1-F1
#
_cell.length_a   1.000
_cell.length_b   1.000
_cell.length_c   1.000
_cell.angle_alpha   90.00
_cell.angle_beta   90.00
_cell.angle_gamma   90.00
#
_symmetry.space_group_name_H-M   'P 1'
#
loop_
_entity.id
_entity.type
_entity.pdbx_description
1 polymer ?
#
loop_
_entity_poly.entity_id
_entity_poly.type
_entity_poly.pdbx_seq_one_letter_code
_entity_poly.pdbx_strand_id
1 'polypeptide(L)'
;MHSHIVMVLECNIDSKGRAMRLVAGILAILGGAVAYFILMLDIIPVPESIGTLGVLAMVCGGAFAIFEAKAGWCVVRALGFKTRY
;
A
#
# COMPACT_ATOMS: atom_id res chain seq x y z
N MET A 1 31.58 1.23 7.64
CA MET A 1 30.72 2.35 7.23
C MET A 1 29.33 1.78 6.94
N HIS A 2 28.55 1.51 7.99
CA HIS A 2 27.15 1.09 7.85
C HIS A 2 26.34 2.36 7.65
N SER A 3 25.81 2.56 6.44
CA SER A 3 24.95 3.70 6.14
C SER A 3 23.73 3.69 7.05
N HIS A 4 23.76 4.52 8.09
CA HIS A 4 22.59 4.89 8.88
C HIS A 4 21.69 5.76 7.99
N ILE A 5 20.77 5.12 7.27
CA ILE A 5 19.56 5.82 6.83
C ILE A 5 18.77 6.09 8.12
N VAL A 6 18.90 7.29 8.65
CA VAL A 6 18.00 7.78 9.70
C VAL A 6 16.63 7.90 9.07
N MET A 7 15.76 6.93 9.34
CA MET A 7 14.33 7.08 9.07
C MET A 7 13.81 8.04 10.14
N VAL A 8 13.50 9.28 9.74
CA VAL A 8 13.02 10.37 10.63
C VAL A 8 11.64 10.05 11.25
N LEU A 9 11.05 8.91 10.91
CA LEU A 9 9.74 8.48 11.39
C LEU A 9 9.90 7.55 12.60
N GLU A 10 9.28 7.94 13.71
CA GLU A 10 9.23 7.14 14.94
C GLU A 10 8.54 5.80 14.68
N CYS A 11 9.11 4.72 15.22
CA CYS A 11 8.55 3.40 15.04
C CYS A 11 7.24 3.29 15.84
N ASN A 12 6.12 3.21 15.13
CA ASN A 12 4.76 3.18 15.70
C ASN A 12 4.00 1.94 15.24
N ILE A 13 4.67 0.87 14.82
CA ILE A 13 3.98 -0.35 14.41
C ILE A 13 4.67 -1.58 14.95
N ASP A 14 3.88 -2.53 15.42
CA ASP A 14 4.34 -3.82 15.88
C ASP A 14 4.79 -4.69 14.69
N SER A 15 5.63 -5.70 14.95
CA SER A 15 6.11 -6.62 13.90
C SER A 15 4.97 -7.30 13.14
N LYS A 16 3.86 -7.61 13.83
CA LYS A 16 2.64 -8.13 13.23
C LYS A 16 1.96 -7.12 12.31
N GLY A 17 1.77 -5.88 12.77
CA GLY A 17 1.19 -4.81 11.95
C GLY A 17 2.04 -4.54 10.71
N ARG A 18 3.36 -4.59 10.86
CA ARG A 18 4.32 -4.47 9.76
C ARG A 18 4.12 -5.54 8.68
N ALA A 19 4.04 -6.81 9.09
CA ALA A 19 3.83 -7.92 8.17
C ALA A 19 2.47 -7.81 7.46
N MET A 20 1.41 -7.45 8.19
CA MET A 20 0.08 -7.26 7.62
C MET A 20 0.06 -6.15 6.56
N ARG A 21 0.70 -5.00 6.82
CA ARG A 21 0.80 -3.91 5.84
C ARG A 21 1.60 -4.31 4.61
N LEU A 22 2.69 -5.07 4.77
CA LEU A 22 3.48 -5.58 3.66
C LEU A 22 2.66 -6.51 2.76
N VAL A 23 1.97 -7.49 3.36
CA VAL A 23 1.13 -8.44 2.62
C VAL A 23 -0.03 -7.71 1.94
N ALA A 24 -0.72 -6.82 2.65
CA ALA A 24 -1.81 -6.02 2.08
C ALA A 24 -1.32 -5.17 0.91
N GLY A 25 -0.15 -4.54 1.02
CA GLY A 25 0.43 -3.75 -0.04
C GLY A 25 0.80 -4.57 -1.28
N ILE A 26 1.38 -5.77 -1.10
CA ILE A 26 1.68 -6.70 -2.20
C ILE A 26 0.38 -7.15 -2.88
N LEU A 27 -0.63 -7.56 -2.11
CA LEU A 27 -1.93 -7.97 -2.64
C LEU A 27 -2.64 -6.83 -3.39
N ALA A 28 -2.54 -5.59 -2.90
CA ALA A 28 -3.09 -4.43 -3.59
C ALA A 28 -2.40 -4.18 -4.94
N ILE A 29 -1.08 -4.28 -5.02
CA ILE A 29 -0.35 -4.16 -6.30
C ILE A 29 -0.72 -5.30 -7.26
N LEU A 30 -0.77 -6.54 -6.78
CA LEU A 30 -1.20 -7.69 -7.60
C LEU A 30 -2.63 -7.53 -8.09
N GLY A 31 -3.54 -7.10 -7.22
CA GLY A 31 -4.93 -6.79 -7.58
C GLY A 31 -5.02 -5.66 -8.61
N GLY A 32 -4.19 -4.61 -8.48
CA GLY A 32 -4.08 -3.53 -9.45
C GLY A 32 -3.59 -4.00 -10.81
N ALA A 33 -2.62 -4.92 -10.85
CA ALA A 33 -2.15 -5.53 -12.09
C ALA A 33 -3.25 -6.37 -12.77
N VAL A 34 -4.00 -7.16 -12.00
CA VAL A 34 -5.15 -7.91 -12.52
C VAL A 34 -6.23 -6.96 -13.05
N ALA A 35 -6.56 -5.90 -12.29
CA ALA A 35 -7.53 -4.89 -12.70
C ALA A 35 -7.10 -4.17 -13.99
N TYR A 36 -5.80 -3.90 -14.14
CA TYR A 36 -5.25 -3.33 -15.38
C TYR A 36 -5.49 -4.23 -16.60
N PHE A 37 -5.26 -5.55 -16.48
CA PHE A 37 -5.55 -6.48 -17.56
C PHE A 37 -7.05 -6.58 -17.85
N ILE A 38 -7.91 -6.52 -16.83
CA ILE A 38 -9.37 -6.51 -17.01
C ILE A 38 -9.82 -5.30 -17.84
N LEU A 39 -9.24 -4.13 -17.59
CA LEU A 39 -9.53 -2.91 -18.35
C LEU A 39 -8.98 -2.98 -19.77
N MET A 40 -7.70 -3.37 -19.93
CA MET A 40 -7.06 -3.47 -21.25
C MET A 40 -7.72 -4.49 -22.19
N LEU A 41 -8.37 -5.50 -21.63
CA LEU A 41 -9.09 -6.53 -22.39
C LEU A 41 -10.59 -6.25 -22.51
N ASP A 42 -11.07 -5.09 -22.03
CA ASP A 42 -12.48 -4.70 -22.03
C ASP A 42 -13.43 -5.78 -21.46
N ILE A 43 -12.97 -6.51 -20.42
CA ILE A 43 -13.74 -7.63 -19.84
C ILE A 43 -15.00 -7.12 -19.12
N ILE A 44 -14.96 -5.91 -18.58
CA ILE A 44 -16.07 -5.28 -17.84
C ILE A 44 -16.33 -3.88 -18.43
N PRO A 45 -17.60 -3.50 -18.68
CA PRO A 45 -17.94 -2.18 -19.17
C PRO A 45 -17.83 -1.13 -18.05
N VAL A 46 -16.60 -0.73 -17.74
CA VAL A 46 -16.28 0.34 -16.78
C VAL A 46 -15.78 1.55 -17.58
N PRO A 47 -16.18 2.78 -17.23
CA PRO A 47 -15.57 3.96 -17.84
C PRO A 47 -14.05 3.95 -17.65
N GLU A 48 -13.31 4.10 -18.75
CA GLU A 48 -11.84 4.17 -18.80
C GLU A 48 -11.24 5.05 -17.69
N SER A 49 -11.84 6.23 -17.46
CA SER A 49 -11.39 7.17 -16.42
C SER A 49 -11.49 6.62 -15.00
N ILE A 50 -12.56 5.89 -14.69
CA ILE A 50 -12.78 5.30 -13.37
C ILE A 50 -11.90 4.06 -13.21
N GLY A 51 -11.79 3.23 -14.25
CA GLY A 51 -10.95 2.05 -14.25
C GLY A 51 -9.48 2.39 -14.02
N THR A 52 -8.93 3.31 -14.82
CA THR A 52 -7.54 3.75 -14.71
C THR A 52 -7.24 4.40 -13.36
N LEU A 53 -8.17 5.20 -12.82
CA LEU A 53 -8.04 5.77 -11.48
C LEU A 53 -8.02 4.67 -10.40
N GLY A 54 -8.86 3.64 -10.54
CA GLY A 54 -8.88 2.49 -9.64
C GLY A 54 -7.55 1.72 -9.63
N VAL A 55 -7.00 1.43 -10.82
CA VAL A 55 -5.69 0.80 -10.95
C VAL A 55 -4.60 1.64 -10.29
N LEU A 56 -4.58 2.95 -10.58
CA LEU A 56 -3.61 3.87 -9.99
C LEU A 56 -3.71 3.88 -8.46
N ALA A 57 -4.93 3.96 -7.91
CA ALA A 57 -5.16 3.93 -6.47
C ALA A 57 -4.67 2.63 -5.82
N MET A 58 -4.90 1.48 -6.46
CA MET A 58 -4.42 0.19 -5.96
C MET A 58 -2.89 0.09 -5.96
N VAL A 59 -2.24 0.54 -7.05
CA VAL A 59 -0.78 0.48 -7.17
C VAL A 59 -0.12 1.47 -6.21
N CYS A 60 -0.54 2.73 -6.20
CA CYS A 60 0.02 3.76 -5.32
C CYS A 60 -0.28 3.48 -3.85
N GLY A 61 -1.52 3.08 -3.52
CA GLY A 61 -1.90 2.70 -2.17
C GLY A 61 -1.16 1.46 -1.67
N GLY A 62 -1.00 0.46 -2.54
CA GLY A 62 -0.21 -0.74 -2.24
C GLY A 62 1.26 -0.42 -2.01
N ALA A 63 1.88 0.38 -2.88
CA ALA A 63 3.26 0.83 -2.71
C ALA A 63 3.46 1.61 -1.42
N PHE A 64 2.50 2.47 -1.06
CA PHE A 64 2.53 3.23 0.18
C PHE A 64 2.42 2.31 1.42
N ALA A 65 1.57 1.30 1.40
CA ALA A 65 1.48 0.31 2.48
C ALA A 65 2.79 -0.48 2.66
N ILE A 66 3.49 -0.80 1.57
CA ILE A 66 4.82 -1.44 1.62
C ILE A 66 5.87 -0.49 2.21
N PHE A 67 5.84 0.80 1.84
CA PHE A 67 6.73 1.81 2.41
C PHE A 67 6.53 1.91 3.93
N GLU A 68 5.30 2.02 4.40
CA GLU A 68 4.97 2.07 5.83
C GLU A 68 5.42 0.82 6.57
N ALA A 69 5.25 -0.36 5.96
CA ALA A 69 5.79 -1.60 6.50
C ALA A 69 7.32 -1.56 6.63
N LYS A 70 8.03 -1.13 5.58
CA LYS A 70 9.50 -1.04 5.64
C LYS A 70 9.99 0.00 6.65
N ALA A 71 9.25 1.11 6.78
CA ALA A 71 9.55 2.17 7.72
C ALA A 71 9.29 1.82 9.18
N GLY A 72 8.45 0.81 9.44
CA GLY A 72 7.98 0.57 10.81
C GLY A 72 7.07 1.68 11.32
N TRP A 73 6.43 2.39 10.40
CA TRP A 73 5.62 3.56 10.72
C TRP A 73 4.25 3.43 10.05
N CYS A 74 3.22 3.94 10.71
CA CYS A 74 1.84 3.90 10.24
C CYS A 74 1.23 5.30 10.38
N VAL A 75 0.84 5.90 9.26
CA VAL A 75 0.23 7.24 9.21
C VAL A 75 -1.06 7.29 10.02
N VAL A 76 -1.85 6.22 9.97
CA VAL A 76 -3.14 6.13 10.66
C VAL A 76 -2.97 6.22 12.18
N ARG A 77 -1.98 5.49 12.73
CA ARG A 77 -1.65 5.58 14.15
C ARG A 77 -1.02 6.93 14.50
N ALA A 78 -0.26 7.54 13.60
CA ALA A 78 0.31 8.89 13.80
C ALA A 78 -0.77 9.99 13.83
N LEU A 79 -1.89 9.79 13.12
CA LEU A 79 -3.08 10.65 13.17
C LEU A 79 -3.94 10.41 14.43
N GLY A 80 -3.55 9.50 15.34
CA GLY A 80 -4.24 9.23 16.61
C GLY A 80 -5.30 8.14 16.56
N PHE A 81 -5.45 7.43 15.43
CA PHE A 81 -6.39 6.31 15.35
C PHE A 81 -5.81 5.06 16.00
N LYS A 82 -6.63 4.41 16.85
CA LYS A 82 -6.30 3.10 17.41
C LYS A 82 -6.52 2.02 16.37
N THR A 83 -5.45 1.47 15.83
CA THR A 83 -5.47 0.20 15.09
C THR A 83 -5.19 -0.94 16.05
N ARG A 84 -5.77 -2.13 15.78
CA ARG A 84 -5.55 -3.31 16.64
C ARG A 84 -4.11 -3.84 16.56
N TYR A 85 -3.45 -3.56 15.45
CA TYR A 85 -2.09 -3.97 15.07
C TYR A 85 -1.40 -2.81 14.34
#